data_AF-A3YW49-F1
#
_entry.id   AF-A3YW49-F1
#
_cell.length_a   1.000
_cell.length_b   1.000
_cell.length_c   1.000
_cell.angle_alpha   90.00
_cell.angle_beta   90.00
_cell.angle_gamma   90.00
#
_symmetry.space_group_name_H-M   'P 1'
#
loop_
_entity.id
_entity.type
_entity.pdbx_description
1 polymer ?
#
loop_
_entity_poly.entity_id
_entity_poly.type
_entity_poly.pdbx_seq_one_letter_code
_entity_poly.pdbx_strand_id
1 'polypeptide(L)' 'MAHTIQDPRQQALLLSLRQRMAEARACGNAEARRALFREAVYLGIQPNLLESEQATAAQEHTSGR' A
#
# COMPACT_ATOMS: atom_id res chain seq x y z
N MET A 1 7.63 -18.48 3.82
CA MET A 1 6.77 -18.01 4.91
C MET A 1 5.92 -16.85 4.37
N ALA A 2 4.77 -17.15 3.78
CA ALA A 2 3.84 -16.11 3.33
C ALA A 2 3.00 -15.70 4.55
N HIS A 3 3.21 -14.48 5.05
CA HIS A 3 2.41 -13.96 6.14
C HIS A 3 1.01 -13.69 5.59
N THR A 4 0.01 -14.42 6.09
CA THR A 4 -1.39 -14.12 5.77
C THR A 4 -1.69 -12.74 6.34
N ILE A 5 -2.34 -11.87 5.57
CA ILE A 5 -2.65 -10.46 5.92
C ILE A 5 -3.75 -10.39 7.00
N GLN A 6 -3.77 -11.35 7.92
CA GLN A 6 -4.71 -11.43 9.04
C GLN A 6 -4.25 -10.61 10.25
N ASP A 7 -2.99 -10.13 10.26
CA ASP A 7 -2.47 -9.29 11.31
C ASP A 7 -2.87 -7.82 11.08
N PRO A 8 -3.56 -7.14 12.01
CA PRO A 8 -3.97 -5.73 11.84
C PRO A 8 -2.78 -4.80 11.63
N ARG A 9 -1.60 -5.16 12.15
CA ARG A 9 -0.35 -4.43 11.89
C ARG A 9 0.12 -4.55 10.44
N GLN A 10 0.00 -5.73 9.85
CA GLN A 10 0.31 -5.94 8.43
C GLN A 10 -0.68 -5.22 7.53
N GLN A 11 -1.95 -5.18 7.91
CA GLN A 11 -2.98 -4.44 7.17
C GLN A 11 -2.70 -2.92 7.19
N ALA A 12 -2.37 -2.35 8.34
CA ALA A 12 -1.96 -0.94 8.44
C ALA A 12 -0.71 -0.65 7.59
N LEU A 13 0.29 -1.52 7.63
CA LEU A 13 1.50 -1.39 6.83
C LEU A 13 1.21 -1.46 5.32
N LEU A 14 0.33 -2.37 4.90
CA LEU A 14 -0.13 -2.48 3.52
C LEU A 14 -0.83 -1.19 3.07
N LEU A 15 -1.74 -0.64 3.88
CA LEU A 15 -2.41 0.63 3.60
C LEU A 15 -1.43 1.80 3.45
N SER A 16 -0.42 1.89 4.30
CA SER A 16 0.63 2.92 4.19
C SER A 16 1.51 2.73 2.94
N LEU A 17 1.83 1.50 2.55
CA LEU A 17 2.56 1.21 1.32
C LEU A 17 1.75 1.61 0.08
N ARG A 18 0.45 1.33 0.05
CA ARG A 18 -0.45 1.67 -1.06
C ARG A 18 -0.56 3.16 -1.29
N GLN A 19 -0.73 3.95 -0.23
CA GLN A 19 -0.82 5.41 -0.34
C GLN A 19 0.46 5.98 -0.98
N ARG A 20 1.63 5.59 -0.47
CA ARG A 20 2.93 5.99 -1.03
C ARG A 20 3.10 5.52 -2.49
N MET A 21 2.57 4.34 -2.83
CA MET A 21 2.59 3.79 -4.19
C MET A 21 1.72 4.62 -5.16
N ALA A 22 0.55 5.06 -4.70
CA ALA A 22 -0.35 5.92 -5.46
C ALA A 22 0.27 7.30 -5.71
N GLU A 23 0.91 7.89 -4.70
CA GLU A 23 1.64 9.16 -4.83
C GLU A 23 2.83 9.05 -5.80
N ALA A 24 3.63 8.00 -5.65
CA ALA A 24 4.76 7.72 -6.56
C ALA A 24 4.28 7.54 -8.01
N ARG A 25 3.11 6.94 -8.21
CA ARG A 25 2.48 6.78 -9.53
C ARG A 25 1.98 8.12 -10.08
N ALA A 26 1.29 8.92 -9.26
CA ALA A 26 0.78 10.23 -9.65
C ALA A 26 1.91 11.21 -10.02
N CYS A 27 3.04 11.14 -9.31
CA CYS A 27 4.23 11.95 -9.58
C CYS A 27 5.08 11.41 -10.74
N GLY A 28 4.79 10.21 -11.26
CA GLY A 28 5.62 9.57 -12.30
C GLY A 28 7.00 9.13 -11.80
N ASN A 29 7.20 9.06 -10.48
CA ASN A 29 8.49 8.76 -9.87
C ASN A 29 8.78 7.25 -9.89
N ALA A 30 9.41 6.79 -10.97
CA ALA A 30 9.76 5.39 -11.18
C ALA A 30 10.71 4.83 -10.11
N GLU A 31 11.55 5.67 -9.51
CA GLU A 31 12.49 5.26 -8.47
C GLU A 31 11.77 4.97 -7.15
N ALA A 32 10.86 5.86 -6.75
CA ALA A 32 9.97 5.65 -5.61
C ALA A 32 9.12 4.38 -5.78
N ARG A 33 8.59 4.15 -7.00
CA ARG A 33 7.86 2.91 -7.31
C ARG A 33 8.72 1.66 -7.10
N ARG A 34 9.97 1.66 -7.57
CA ARG A 34 10.92 0.55 -7.39
C ARG A 34 11.31 0.34 -5.92
N ALA A 35 11.49 1.43 -5.16
CA ALA A 35 11.77 1.35 -3.73
C ALA A 35 10.63 0.68 -2.96
N LEU A 36 9.39 1.08 -3.23
CA LEU A 36 8.20 0.49 -2.60
C LEU A 36 8.02 -0.99 -2.99
N PHE A 37 8.33 -1.37 -4.22
CA PHE A 37 8.34 -2.77 -4.66
C PHE A 37 9.34 -3.61 -3.86
N ARG A 38 10.56 -3.10 -3.66
CA ARG A 38 11.60 -3.78 -2.87
C ARG A 38 11.20 -3.89 -1.40
N GLU A 39 10.62 -2.84 -0.84
CA GLU A 39 10.11 -2.83 0.54
C GLU A 39 9.02 -3.89 0.72
N ALA A 40 8.05 -3.99 -0.20
CA ALA A 40 7.02 -5.01 -0.17
C ALA A 40 7.60 -6.43 -0.20
N VAL A 41 8.54 -6.71 -1.11
CA VAL A 41 9.21 -8.01 -1.21
C VAL A 41 9.97 -8.36 0.07
N TYR A 42 10.69 -7.39 0.65
CA TYR A 42 11.40 -7.58 1.92
C TYR A 42 10.44 -7.93 3.07
N LEU A 43 9.26 -7.33 3.08
CA LEU A 43 8.21 -7.58 4.07
C LEU A 43 7.40 -8.86 3.79
N GLY A 44 7.69 -9.58 2.70
CA GLY A 44 6.95 -10.75 2.26
C GLY A 44 5.55 -10.42 1.72
N ILE A 45 5.29 -9.17 1.36
CA ILE A 45 4.05 -8.69 0.75
C ILE A 45 4.20 -8.80 -0.76
N GLN A 46 3.22 -9.42 -1.42
CA GLN A 46 3.21 -9.47 -2.87
C GLN A 46 3.00 -8.06 -3.43
N PRO A 47 3.91 -7.55 -4.28
CA PRO A 47 3.82 -6.16 -4.73
C PRO A 47 2.61 -5.92 -5.65
N ASN A 48 2.07 -6.95 -6.29
CA ASN A 48 0.82 -6.87 -7.03
C ASN A 48 -0.37 -6.41 -6.15
N LEU A 49 -0.31 -6.67 -4.83
CA LEU A 49 -1.34 -6.21 -3.88
C LEU A 49 -1.33 -4.69 -3.71
N LEU A 50 -0.18 -4.03 -3.93
CA LEU A 50 -0.08 -2.58 -3.93
C LEU A 50 -0.78 -1.94 -5.14
N GLU A 51 -0.88 -2.68 -6.24
CA GLU A 51 -1.53 -2.21 -7.48
C GLU A 51 -3.05 -2.46 -7.47
N SER A 52 -3.52 -3.43 -6.68
CA SER A 52 -4.84 -4.06 -6.87
C SER A 52 -6.06 -3.40 -6.21
N GLU A 53 -5.92 -2.28 -5.48
CA GLU A 53 -7.08 -1.61 -4.85
C GLU A 53 -6.93 -0.09 -4.97
N GLN A 54 -7.37 0.38 -6.13
CA GLN A 54 -7.70 1.78 -6.41
C GLN A 54 -9.20 2.03 -6.21
N ALA A 55 -9.91 1.22 -5.41
CA ALA A 55 -11.38 1.27 -5.30
C ALA A 55 -11.94 1.49 -3.89
N THR A 56 -11.14 1.56 -2.81
CA THR A 56 -11.70 1.68 -1.45
C THR A 56 -10.84 2.52 -0.51
N ALA A 57 -10.54 3.76 -0.89
CA ALA A 57 -9.99 4.76 0.03
C ALA A 57 -10.63 6.14 -0.17
N ALA A 58 -11.92 6.17 -0.50
CA ALA A 58 -12.76 7.37 -0.48
C ALA A 58 -13.90 7.23 0.54
N GLN A 59 -13.62 6.63 1.71
CA GLN A 59 -14.58 6.58 2.80
C GLN A 59 -13.90 6.92 4.12
N GLU A 60 -14.45 7.98 4.74
CA GLU A 60 -14.36 8.38 6.14
C GLU A 60 -13.20 9.29 6.58
N HIS A 61 -13.29 10.56 6.14
CA HIS A 61 -12.88 11.69 6.97
C HIS A 61 -13.96 12.80 7.01
N THR A 62 -15.23 12.39 7.12
CA THR A 62 -16.35 13.25 7.49
C THR A 62 -17.12 12.59 8.65
N SER A 63 -16.52 12.59 9.83
CA SER A 63 -17.19 12.22 11.08
C SER A 63 -17.12 13.40 12.05
N GLY A 64 -18.30 13.96 12.34
CA GLY A 64 -18.58 14.99 13.36
C GLY A 64 -18.18 16.41 12.97
N ARG A 65 -19.06 17.43 13.00
CA ARG A 65 -20.26 17.65 13.81
C ARG A 65 -21.07 18.78 13.17
#